data_AF-A0A453EBD2-F1
#
_entry.id   AF-A0A453EBD2-F1
#
_cell.length_a   1.000
_cell.length_b   1.000
_cell.length_c   1.000
_cell.angle_alpha   90.00
_cell.angle_beta   90.00
_cell.angle_gamma   90.00
#
_symmetry.space_group_name_H-M   'P 1'
#
loop_
_entity.id
_entity.type
_entity.pdbx_description
1 polymer ?
#
loop_
_entity_poly.entity_id
_entity_poly.type
_entity_poly.pdbx_seq_one_letter_code
_entity_poly.pdbx_strand_id
1 'polypeptide(L)'
;MQLVSFSFCNGLRVTNIRLKDSADKHMSVFECSQVQVHNVTVMAPGNSPNTDGITMGASDHVRISSCNIHSGDDCVSILTGTTDVNVTDVTCGPGHGISVGSLGGASEKPALVERITVSNCNFFNTMTGVRIKSWQGGRGKANTFLFRNLNMTQVRYPIDIDQFYCPQGNCPKREGGVAITDARFINIRGTSSEQEAIQILCSKSVPCHGIFLHNVDLSWANHTAPTKAKILNAQGSIAGTVKPQVRFRGL
;
A
#
# COMPACT_ATOMS: atom_id res chain seq x y z
N MET A 1 -1.96 4.37 21.09
CA MET A 1 -3.18 3.97 21.85
C MET A 1 -4.24 3.62 20.83
N GLN A 2 -4.46 2.34 20.53
CA GLN A 2 -5.39 1.92 19.46
C GLN A 2 -6.81 1.65 19.99
N LEU A 3 -7.84 1.83 19.16
CA LEU A 3 -9.24 1.69 19.58
C LEU A 3 -9.65 0.23 19.84
N VAL A 4 -9.35 -0.68 18.90
CA VAL A 4 -9.51 -2.13 19.12
C VAL A 4 -8.27 -2.89 18.67
N SER A 5 -7.88 -3.90 19.44
CA SER A 5 -6.72 -4.74 19.17
C SER A 5 -7.07 -6.21 19.33
N PHE A 6 -6.70 -7.00 18.34
CA PHE A 6 -6.76 -8.45 18.39
C PHE A 6 -5.35 -8.99 18.27
N SER A 7 -4.95 -9.78 19.26
CA SER A 7 -3.63 -10.39 19.30
C SER A 7 -3.76 -11.88 19.57
N PHE A 8 -3.02 -12.73 18.84
CA PHE A 8 -3.04 -14.19 19.01
C PHE A 8 -4.43 -14.81 18.80
N CYS A 9 -5.26 -14.17 17.97
CA CYS A 9 -6.65 -14.57 17.73
C CYS A 9 -6.78 -15.33 16.40
N ASN A 10 -6.88 -16.66 16.48
CA ASN A 10 -7.08 -17.50 15.31
C ASN A 10 -8.57 -17.69 15.00
N GLY A 11 -8.93 -17.67 13.71
CA GLY A 11 -10.33 -17.77 13.28
C GLY A 11 -11.16 -16.53 13.63
N LEU A 12 -10.50 -15.37 13.82
CA LEU A 12 -11.13 -14.10 14.18
C LEU A 12 -12.12 -13.65 13.11
N ARG A 13 -13.33 -13.27 13.52
CA ARG A 13 -14.34 -12.66 12.65
C ARG A 13 -14.82 -11.34 13.24
N VAL A 14 -14.63 -10.26 12.49
CA VAL A 14 -15.11 -8.92 12.84
C VAL A 14 -16.05 -8.46 11.74
N THR A 15 -17.33 -8.29 12.07
CA THR A 15 -18.36 -8.01 11.07
C THR A 15 -19.37 -6.95 11.51
N ASN A 16 -19.80 -6.08 10.58
CA ASN A 16 -20.92 -5.16 10.78
C ASN A 16 -20.72 -4.17 11.94
N ILE A 17 -19.51 -3.65 12.12
CA ILE A 17 -19.20 -2.67 13.16
C ILE A 17 -18.74 -1.33 12.57
N ARG A 18 -18.88 -0.28 13.38
CA ARG A 18 -18.39 1.07 13.09
C ARG A 18 -17.37 1.48 14.15
N LEU A 19 -16.19 1.89 13.71
CA LEU A 19 -15.10 2.43 14.51
C LEU A 19 -14.97 3.92 14.18
N LYS A 20 -14.99 4.79 15.19
CA LYS A 20 -15.05 6.24 14.98
C LYS A 20 -14.10 6.98 15.92
N ASP A 21 -13.41 7.98 15.38
CA ASP A 21 -12.62 8.98 16.10
C ASP A 21 -11.59 8.36 17.06
N SER A 22 -10.86 7.35 16.58
CA SER A 22 -9.72 6.79 17.33
C SER A 22 -8.60 7.84 17.48
N ALA A 23 -7.93 7.84 18.64
CA ALA A 23 -6.79 8.73 18.91
C ALA A 23 -5.49 8.32 18.19
N ASP A 24 -5.47 7.14 17.58
CA ASP A 24 -4.39 6.48 16.83
C ASP A 24 -5.09 5.47 15.88
N LYS A 25 -4.45 4.36 15.53
CA LYS A 25 -5.04 3.23 14.76
C LYS A 25 -6.41 2.78 15.29
N HIS A 26 -7.36 2.53 14.39
CA HIS A 26 -8.69 2.06 14.75
C HIS A 26 -8.70 0.57 15.08
N MET A 27 -8.12 -0.27 14.22
CA MET A 27 -8.09 -1.72 14.39
C MET A 27 -6.68 -2.26 14.16
N SER A 28 -6.20 -3.07 15.10
CA SER A 28 -4.94 -3.81 14.96
C SER A 28 -5.17 -5.32 15.01
N VAL A 29 -4.50 -6.04 14.13
CA VAL A 29 -4.48 -7.50 14.03
C VAL A 29 -3.02 -7.96 14.12
N PHE A 30 -2.64 -8.64 15.20
CA PHE A 30 -1.24 -9.00 15.43
C PHE A 30 -1.11 -10.48 15.82
N GLU A 31 -0.23 -11.21 15.12
CA GLU A 31 -0.04 -12.65 15.35
C GLU A 31 -1.35 -13.45 15.30
N CYS A 32 -2.20 -13.13 14.32
CA CYS A 32 -3.47 -13.82 14.09
C CYS A 32 -3.43 -14.63 12.80
N SER A 33 -4.12 -15.77 12.78
CA SER A 33 -4.33 -16.59 11.58
C SER A 33 -5.82 -16.71 11.24
N GLN A 34 -6.15 -16.82 9.95
CA GLN A 34 -7.52 -17.00 9.46
C GLN A 34 -8.48 -15.89 9.91
N VAL A 35 -8.09 -14.64 9.63
CA VAL A 35 -8.85 -13.45 10.03
C VAL A 35 -9.84 -13.05 8.94
N GLN A 36 -11.07 -12.74 9.33
CA GLN A 36 -12.08 -12.15 8.46
C GLN A 36 -12.57 -10.81 9.05
N VAL A 37 -12.31 -9.73 8.33
CA VAL A 37 -12.91 -8.42 8.55
C VAL A 37 -13.87 -8.14 7.40
N HIS A 38 -15.15 -7.96 7.72
CA HIS A 38 -16.19 -7.82 6.70
C HIS A 38 -17.21 -6.74 7.07
N ASN A 39 -17.55 -5.87 6.12
CA ASN A 39 -18.55 -4.81 6.35
C ASN A 39 -18.25 -3.96 7.59
N VAL A 40 -17.00 -3.51 7.71
CA VAL A 40 -16.55 -2.59 8.77
C VAL A 40 -16.48 -1.18 8.21
N THR A 41 -16.98 -0.22 8.99
CA THR A 41 -16.83 1.21 8.70
C THR A 41 -15.84 1.84 9.67
N VAL A 42 -14.82 2.51 9.16
CA VAL A 42 -13.87 3.32 9.93
C VAL A 42 -14.04 4.79 9.58
N MET A 43 -14.03 5.67 10.58
CA MET A 43 -14.19 7.11 10.39
C MET A 43 -13.27 7.92 11.29
N ALA A 44 -12.36 8.67 10.68
CA ALA A 44 -11.63 9.78 11.28
C ALA A 44 -11.45 10.92 10.27
N PRO A 45 -11.19 12.16 10.74
CA PRO A 45 -10.82 13.27 9.86
C PRO A 45 -9.56 12.98 9.05
N GLY A 46 -9.53 13.40 7.78
CA GLY A 46 -8.39 13.17 6.87
C GLY A 46 -7.09 13.89 7.27
N ASN A 47 -7.17 14.84 8.21
CA ASN A 47 -6.02 15.55 8.77
C ASN A 47 -5.63 15.03 10.18
N SER A 48 -6.21 13.91 10.63
CA SER A 48 -5.91 13.31 11.93
C SER A 48 -4.74 12.32 11.80
N PRO A 49 -3.53 12.68 12.27
CA PRO A 49 -2.34 11.87 12.02
C PRO A 49 -2.43 10.49 12.68
N ASN A 50 -1.86 9.47 12.05
CA ASN A 50 -1.71 8.12 12.60
C ASN A 50 -3.02 7.38 12.93
N THR A 51 -4.14 7.82 12.35
CA THR A 51 -5.45 7.19 12.54
C THR A 51 -5.72 6.06 11.56
N ASP A 52 -4.75 5.15 11.39
CA ASP A 52 -4.83 4.01 10.47
C ASP A 52 -6.17 3.27 10.63
N GLY A 53 -6.72 2.75 9.54
CA GLY A 53 -7.97 1.98 9.56
C GLY A 53 -7.77 0.59 10.13
N ILE A 54 -7.19 -0.30 9.33
CA ILE A 54 -6.88 -1.68 9.73
C ILE A 54 -5.39 -1.93 9.55
N THR A 55 -4.68 -2.07 10.66
CA THR A 55 -3.25 -2.40 10.69
C THR A 55 -3.09 -3.87 11.01
N MET A 56 -2.24 -4.58 10.27
CA MET A 56 -1.90 -5.97 10.56
C MET A 56 -0.39 -6.20 10.57
N GLY A 57 0.06 -7.10 11.43
CA GLY A 57 1.46 -7.51 11.51
C GLY A 57 1.58 -8.97 11.96
N ALA A 58 2.62 -9.65 11.50
CA ALA A 58 2.89 -11.05 11.86
C ALA A 58 1.68 -12.00 11.71
N SER A 59 0.78 -11.74 10.75
CA SER A 59 -0.51 -12.43 10.63
C SER A 59 -0.66 -13.12 9.28
N ASP A 60 -1.47 -14.18 9.20
CA ASP A 60 -1.65 -14.95 7.97
C ASP A 60 -3.12 -15.24 7.64
N HIS A 61 -3.41 -15.46 6.35
CA HIS A 61 -4.74 -15.75 5.84
C HIS A 61 -5.79 -14.68 6.23
N VAL A 62 -5.43 -13.41 6.05
CA VAL A 62 -6.28 -12.26 6.41
C VAL A 62 -7.16 -11.87 5.22
N ARG A 63 -8.48 -11.81 5.42
CA ARG A 63 -9.45 -11.31 4.43
C ARG A 63 -10.12 -10.05 4.95
N ILE A 64 -9.98 -8.96 4.21
CA ILE A 64 -10.69 -7.69 4.45
C ILE A 64 -11.62 -7.46 3.26
N SER A 65 -12.92 -7.34 3.52
CA SER A 65 -13.92 -7.25 2.45
C SER A 65 -15.04 -6.26 2.74
N SER A 66 -15.52 -5.57 1.70
CA SER A 66 -16.72 -4.72 1.77
C SER A 66 -16.64 -3.64 2.85
N CYS A 67 -15.45 -3.11 3.11
CA CYS A 67 -15.23 -2.11 4.16
C CYS A 67 -15.25 -0.67 3.59
N ASN A 68 -15.66 0.29 4.41
CA ASN A 68 -15.55 1.71 4.10
C ASN A 68 -14.63 2.39 5.12
N ILE A 69 -13.48 2.91 4.67
CA ILE A 69 -12.42 3.38 5.55
C ILE A 69 -12.07 4.82 5.21
N HIS A 70 -12.38 5.71 6.15
CA HIS A 70 -12.00 7.12 6.12
C HIS A 70 -11.03 7.33 7.30
N SER A 71 -9.79 7.68 6.99
CA SER A 71 -8.72 7.86 7.99
C SER A 71 -7.88 9.10 7.66
N GLY A 72 -7.04 9.53 8.61
CA GLY A 72 -5.98 10.50 8.32
C GLY A 72 -4.61 9.85 8.05
N ASP A 73 -4.55 8.51 8.05
CA ASP A 73 -3.37 7.73 7.68
C ASP A 73 -3.76 6.52 6.80
N ASP A 74 -2.98 5.44 6.78
CA ASP A 74 -3.23 4.24 5.96
C ASP A 74 -4.64 3.65 6.19
N CYS A 75 -5.39 3.39 5.12
CA CYS A 75 -6.68 2.69 5.22
C CYS A 75 -6.46 1.24 5.67
N VAL A 76 -5.48 0.59 5.03
CA VAL A 76 -4.98 -0.73 5.45
C VAL A 76 -3.46 -0.69 5.45
N SER A 77 -2.87 -1.10 6.56
CA SER A 77 -1.41 -1.14 6.76
C SER A 77 -0.96 -2.58 7.01
N ILE A 78 -0.06 -3.08 6.16
CA ILE A 78 0.40 -4.48 6.15
C ILE A 78 1.88 -4.51 6.54
N LEU A 79 2.17 -4.89 7.77
CA LEU A 79 3.50 -4.89 8.35
C LEU A 79 4.21 -6.23 8.19
N THR A 80 5.50 -6.25 8.52
CA THR A 80 6.36 -7.45 8.43
C THR A 80 5.79 -8.66 9.18
N GLY A 81 6.13 -9.85 8.69
CA GLY A 81 5.63 -11.13 9.16
C GLY A 81 4.24 -11.47 8.63
N THR A 82 3.63 -10.63 7.79
CA THR A 82 2.27 -10.87 7.29
C THR A 82 2.28 -11.57 5.93
N THR A 83 1.47 -12.62 5.76
CA THR A 83 1.32 -13.33 4.48
C THR A 83 -0.15 -13.61 4.13
N ASP A 84 -0.43 -13.91 2.87
CA ASP A 84 -1.75 -14.39 2.44
C ASP A 84 -2.90 -13.42 2.76
N VAL A 85 -2.74 -12.17 2.32
CA VAL A 85 -3.73 -11.11 2.56
C VAL A 85 -4.57 -10.88 1.32
N ASN A 86 -5.89 -10.83 1.48
CA ASN A 86 -6.81 -10.43 0.43
C ASN A 86 -7.68 -9.25 0.89
N VAL A 87 -7.51 -8.10 0.23
CA VAL A 87 -8.33 -6.90 0.43
C VAL A 87 -9.22 -6.71 -0.79
N THR A 88 -10.53 -6.83 -0.63
CA THR A 88 -11.48 -6.74 -1.75
C THR A 88 -12.65 -5.82 -1.47
N ASP A 89 -13.13 -5.11 -2.48
CA ASP A 89 -14.34 -4.28 -2.39
C ASP A 89 -14.28 -3.26 -1.24
N VAL A 90 -13.09 -2.69 -1.01
CA VAL A 90 -12.86 -1.65 0.00
C VAL A 90 -12.93 -0.27 -0.64
N THR A 91 -13.64 0.63 0.01
CA THR A 91 -13.58 2.06 -0.29
C THR A 91 -12.67 2.74 0.73
N CYS A 92 -11.66 3.44 0.23
CA CYS A 92 -10.62 4.08 1.02
C CYS A 92 -10.57 5.57 0.65
N GLY A 93 -10.73 6.47 1.62
CA GLY A 93 -10.62 7.89 1.33
C GLY A 93 -11.43 8.80 2.23
N PRO A 94 -10.85 9.89 2.76
CA PRO A 94 -9.44 10.30 2.65
C PRO A 94 -8.50 9.35 3.42
N GLY A 95 -7.18 9.58 3.33
CA GLY A 95 -6.15 8.81 4.05
C GLY A 95 -4.88 8.58 3.22
N HIS A 96 -4.09 7.57 3.55
CA HIS A 96 -2.83 7.26 2.85
C HIS A 96 -2.89 6.08 1.88
N GLY A 97 -4.06 5.45 1.70
CA GLY A 97 -4.23 4.32 0.77
C GLY A 97 -4.06 2.96 1.45
N ILE A 98 -3.82 1.93 0.64
CA ILE A 98 -3.49 0.59 1.13
C ILE A 98 -1.97 0.41 1.02
N SER A 99 -1.31 0.29 2.16
CA SER A 99 0.15 0.30 2.26
C SER A 99 0.70 -1.04 2.77
N VAL A 100 1.68 -1.57 2.05
CA VAL A 100 2.61 -2.57 2.56
C VAL A 100 3.81 -1.84 3.17
N GLY A 101 4.04 -2.06 4.45
CA GLY A 101 5.13 -1.46 5.23
C GLY A 101 4.70 -0.36 6.19
N SER A 102 5.64 0.35 6.83
CA SER A 102 7.06 0.39 6.45
C SER A 102 7.80 -0.91 6.76
N LEU A 103 8.55 -1.42 5.79
CA LEU A 103 9.33 -2.65 5.92
C LEU A 103 10.81 -2.37 6.20
N GLY A 104 11.45 -3.27 6.95
CA GLY A 104 12.91 -3.26 7.12
C GLY A 104 13.44 -2.10 7.97
N GLY A 105 12.64 -1.60 8.92
CA GLY A 105 13.05 -0.59 9.89
C GLY A 105 14.08 -1.14 10.90
N ALA A 106 14.28 -0.42 12.01
CA ALA A 106 15.32 -0.69 13.02
C ALA A 106 15.21 -2.03 13.79
N SER A 107 14.39 -2.99 13.32
CA SER A 107 14.42 -4.36 13.82
C SER A 107 15.66 -5.10 13.29
N GLU A 108 16.31 -5.89 14.14
CA GLU A 108 17.41 -6.77 13.71
C GLU A 108 16.96 -7.84 12.71
N LYS A 109 15.67 -8.18 12.71
CA LYS A 109 15.09 -9.21 11.83
C LYS A 109 14.83 -8.65 10.42
N PRO A 110 15.20 -9.39 9.37
CA PRO A 110 14.81 -9.06 8.00
C PRO A 110 13.29 -9.00 7.84
N ALA A 111 12.81 -8.04 7.04
CA ALA A 111 11.39 -7.95 6.71
C ALA A 111 10.94 -9.16 5.88
N LEU A 112 9.70 -9.61 6.11
CA LEU A 112 9.05 -10.63 5.29
C LEU A 112 7.58 -10.28 5.10
N VAL A 113 7.16 -10.07 3.85
CA VAL A 113 5.74 -9.94 3.48
C VAL A 113 5.53 -10.61 2.13
N GLU A 114 4.51 -11.45 1.99
CA GLU A 114 4.24 -12.06 0.69
C GLU A 114 2.78 -12.46 0.45
N ARG A 115 2.43 -12.61 -0.84
CA ARG A 115 1.09 -13.04 -1.30
C ARG A 115 0.00 -12.07 -0.85
N ILE A 116 0.11 -10.83 -1.31
CA ILE A 116 -0.85 -9.76 -1.01
C ILE A 116 -1.67 -9.48 -2.26
N THR A 117 -2.99 -9.59 -2.14
CA THR A 117 -3.94 -9.23 -3.19
C THR A 117 -4.80 -8.05 -2.73
N VAL A 118 -4.90 -7.03 -3.56
CA VAL A 118 -5.87 -5.93 -3.42
C VAL A 118 -6.68 -5.87 -4.69
N SER A 119 -7.99 -6.05 -4.60
CA SER A 119 -8.86 -6.05 -5.78
C SER A 119 -10.16 -5.28 -5.62
N ASN A 120 -10.67 -4.73 -6.73
CA ASN A 120 -12.00 -4.10 -6.78
C ASN A 120 -12.17 -2.97 -5.75
N CYS A 121 -11.10 -2.22 -5.47
CA CYS A 121 -11.12 -1.15 -4.46
C CYS A 121 -11.25 0.23 -5.11
N ASN A 122 -11.84 1.17 -4.36
CA ASN A 122 -11.98 2.56 -4.78
C ASN A 122 -11.20 3.47 -3.82
N PHE A 123 -10.46 4.42 -4.37
CA PHE A 123 -9.63 5.36 -3.62
C PHE A 123 -10.06 6.79 -3.92
N PHE A 124 -10.31 7.58 -2.88
CA PHE A 124 -10.77 8.97 -3.00
C PHE A 124 -9.93 9.92 -2.15
N ASN A 125 -9.30 10.91 -2.77
CA ASN A 125 -8.52 11.95 -2.08
C ASN A 125 -7.49 11.36 -1.09
N THR A 126 -6.88 10.23 -1.43
CA THR A 126 -5.83 9.61 -0.63
C THR A 126 -4.44 10.07 -1.09
N MET A 127 -3.46 9.99 -0.20
CA MET A 127 -2.05 10.23 -0.56
C MET A 127 -1.56 9.17 -1.56
N THR A 128 -1.85 7.89 -1.34
CA THR A 128 -1.53 6.86 -2.33
C THR A 128 -2.73 5.98 -2.62
N GLY A 129 -2.69 5.27 -3.74
CA GLY A 129 -3.65 4.21 -4.00
C GLY A 129 -3.15 2.95 -3.32
N VAL A 130 -2.24 2.26 -4.01
CA VAL A 130 -1.50 1.13 -3.47
C VAL A 130 -0.02 1.48 -3.33
N ARG A 131 0.54 1.19 -2.16
CA ARG A 131 1.91 1.57 -1.79
C ARG A 131 2.70 0.39 -1.24
N ILE A 132 3.98 0.27 -1.62
CA ILE A 132 4.97 -0.57 -0.94
C ILE A 132 6.10 0.32 -0.45
N LYS A 133 6.24 0.48 0.87
CA LYS A 133 7.26 1.36 1.48
C LYS A 133 8.24 0.55 2.34
N SER A 134 9.54 0.75 2.13
CA SER A 134 10.60 0.19 2.97
C SER A 134 11.63 1.24 3.37
N TRP A 135 12.17 1.10 4.57
CA TRP A 135 13.23 1.98 5.07
C TRP A 135 14.48 1.89 4.20
N GLN A 136 15.13 3.05 3.99
CA GLN A 136 16.42 3.12 3.31
C GLN A 136 17.48 2.31 4.07
N GLY A 137 18.16 1.40 3.37
CA GLY A 137 19.11 0.46 3.97
C GLY A 137 18.46 -0.67 4.78
N GLY A 138 17.13 -0.82 4.69
CA GLY A 138 16.42 -1.97 5.24
C GLY A 138 16.84 -3.28 4.57
N ARG A 139 16.46 -4.40 5.19
CA ARG A 139 16.78 -5.75 4.71
C ARG A 139 15.55 -6.64 4.79
N GLY A 140 15.49 -7.65 3.94
CA GLY A 140 14.39 -8.61 3.89
C GLY A 140 13.85 -8.82 2.49
N LYS A 141 12.66 -9.42 2.41
CA LYS A 141 11.98 -9.76 1.16
C LYS A 141 10.51 -9.37 1.25
N ALA A 142 10.01 -8.79 0.17
CA ALA A 142 8.61 -8.50 -0.01
C ALA A 142 8.23 -8.97 -1.43
N ASN A 143 7.37 -9.98 -1.58
CA ASN A 143 7.13 -10.58 -2.89
C ASN A 143 5.70 -11.05 -3.16
N THR A 144 5.33 -11.12 -4.43
CA THR A 144 4.03 -11.65 -4.89
C THR A 144 2.90 -10.71 -4.48
N PHE A 145 2.74 -9.62 -5.24
CA PHE A 145 1.68 -8.64 -5.08
C PHE A 145 0.78 -8.61 -6.31
N LEU A 146 -0.53 -8.61 -6.08
CA LEU A 146 -1.53 -8.42 -7.11
C LEU A 146 -2.46 -7.27 -6.73
N PHE A 147 -2.27 -6.14 -7.38
CA PHE A 147 -3.13 -4.97 -7.30
C PHE A 147 -3.98 -4.90 -8.57
N ARG A 148 -5.29 -5.15 -8.49
CA ARG A 148 -6.13 -5.23 -9.69
C ARG A 148 -7.50 -4.57 -9.60
N ASN A 149 -8.00 -4.06 -10.72
CA ASN A 149 -9.33 -3.45 -10.81
C ASN A 149 -9.51 -2.33 -9.77
N LEU A 150 -8.65 -1.31 -9.83
CA LEU A 150 -8.63 -0.23 -8.85
C LEU A 150 -9.09 1.08 -9.51
N ASN A 151 -10.01 1.79 -8.86
CA ASN A 151 -10.45 3.11 -9.30
C ASN A 151 -9.86 4.19 -8.40
N MET A 152 -9.28 5.21 -9.02
CA MET A 152 -8.58 6.31 -8.36
C MET A 152 -9.31 7.62 -8.63
N THR A 153 -9.64 8.38 -7.59
CA THR A 153 -10.22 9.72 -7.71
C THR A 153 -9.38 10.70 -6.91
N GLN A 154 -8.66 11.57 -7.62
CA GLN A 154 -7.79 12.59 -7.03
C GLN A 154 -6.77 12.03 -6.01
N VAL A 155 -6.26 10.84 -6.29
CA VAL A 155 -5.24 10.19 -5.46
C VAL A 155 -3.88 10.83 -5.73
N ARG A 156 -3.08 11.18 -4.72
CA ARG A 156 -1.83 11.90 -4.97
C ARG A 156 -0.84 11.08 -5.82
N TYR A 157 -0.51 9.88 -5.36
CA TYR A 157 0.32 8.89 -6.07
C TYR A 157 -0.43 7.56 -6.17
N PRO A 158 -1.25 7.33 -7.22
CA PRO A 158 -2.00 6.09 -7.40
C PRO A 158 -1.20 4.79 -7.22
N ILE A 159 0.04 4.75 -7.73
CA ILE A 159 0.95 3.62 -7.62
C ILE A 159 2.26 4.11 -7.04
N ASP A 160 2.66 3.56 -5.89
CA ASP A 160 3.88 3.95 -5.18
C ASP A 160 4.69 2.73 -4.71
N ILE A 161 5.97 2.71 -5.04
CA ILE A 161 6.97 1.83 -4.43
C ILE A 161 8.13 2.72 -4.01
N ASP A 162 8.43 2.77 -2.73
CA ASP A 162 9.47 3.61 -2.15
C ASP A 162 10.38 2.82 -1.20
N GLN A 163 11.60 2.51 -1.67
CA GLN A 163 12.64 1.92 -0.82
C GLN A 163 13.47 2.96 -0.05
N PHE A 164 13.14 4.25 -0.17
CA PHE A 164 13.84 5.36 0.47
C PHE A 164 13.03 5.95 1.65
N TYR A 165 12.06 5.19 2.19
CA TYR A 165 11.15 5.68 3.21
C TYR A 165 11.91 6.29 4.40
N CYS A 166 11.65 7.58 4.63
CA CYS A 166 12.32 8.38 5.64
C CYS A 166 11.31 9.39 6.23
N PRO A 167 10.47 8.98 7.20
CA PRO A 167 9.41 9.84 7.74
C PRO A 167 9.96 11.07 8.49
N GLN A 168 11.20 11.01 8.98
CA GLN A 168 11.84 12.10 9.73
C GLN A 168 12.56 13.11 8.80
N GLY A 169 12.68 12.81 7.50
CA GLY A 169 13.33 13.67 6.50
C GLY A 169 14.85 13.81 6.58
N ASN A 170 15.49 13.45 7.71
CA ASN A 170 16.93 13.58 7.96
C ASN A 170 17.66 12.23 8.04
N CYS A 171 17.16 11.19 7.37
CA CYS A 171 17.76 9.86 7.44
C CYS A 171 19.08 9.82 6.67
N PRO A 172 20.14 9.19 7.21
CA PRO A 172 21.39 9.01 6.50
C PRO A 172 21.17 8.17 5.25
N LYS A 173 21.84 8.54 4.15
CA LYS A 173 21.90 7.70 2.94
C LYS A 173 22.53 6.36 3.30
N ARG A 174 21.81 5.28 3.02
CA ARG A 174 22.25 3.90 3.26
C ARG A 174 22.04 3.10 2.00
N GLU A 175 23.03 2.28 1.66
CA GLU A 175 22.87 1.24 0.66
C GLU A 175 22.05 0.07 1.24
N GLY A 176 21.46 -0.72 0.36
CA GLY A 176 20.54 -1.79 0.74
C GLY A 176 19.10 -1.43 0.43
N GLY A 177 18.19 -2.27 0.87
CA GLY A 177 16.76 -2.18 0.61
C GLY A 177 16.09 -3.53 0.87
N VAL A 178 14.80 -3.52 1.19
CA VAL A 178 14.00 -4.75 1.23
C VAL A 178 13.79 -5.22 -0.20
N ALA A 179 14.16 -6.45 -0.55
CA ALA A 179 14.02 -6.95 -1.91
C ALA A 179 12.54 -7.06 -2.31
N ILE A 180 12.09 -6.17 -3.20
CA ILE A 180 10.70 -6.13 -3.69
C ILE A 180 10.64 -6.83 -5.05
N THR A 181 9.85 -7.90 -5.15
CA THR A 181 9.71 -8.68 -6.39
C THR A 181 8.27 -9.08 -6.72
N ASP A 182 7.99 -9.27 -8.01
CA ASP A 182 6.68 -9.74 -8.52
C ASP A 182 5.51 -8.87 -8.03
N ALA A 183 5.52 -7.58 -8.41
CA ALA A 183 4.44 -6.65 -8.11
C ALA A 183 3.66 -6.33 -9.38
N ARG A 184 2.40 -6.77 -9.42
CA ARG A 184 1.53 -6.67 -10.60
C ARG A 184 0.42 -5.66 -10.36
N PHE A 185 0.29 -4.73 -11.29
CA PHE A 185 -0.68 -3.64 -11.29
C PHE A 185 -1.54 -3.75 -12.54
N ILE A 186 -2.80 -4.16 -12.38
CA ILE A 186 -3.66 -4.60 -13.49
C ILE A 186 -5.00 -3.85 -13.47
N ASN A 187 -5.43 -3.26 -14.61
CA ASN A 187 -6.71 -2.56 -14.71
C ASN A 187 -6.86 -1.46 -13.63
N ILE A 188 -5.91 -0.54 -13.57
CA ILE A 188 -5.94 0.60 -12.64
C ILE A 188 -6.30 1.86 -13.41
N ARG A 189 -7.34 2.57 -13.01
CA ARG A 189 -7.84 3.73 -13.77
C ARG A 189 -8.23 4.90 -12.88
N GLY A 190 -8.20 6.10 -13.45
CA GLY A 190 -8.77 7.29 -12.83
C GLY A 190 -7.83 8.49 -12.82
N THR A 191 -7.86 9.26 -11.74
CA THR A 191 -7.15 10.55 -11.66
C THR A 191 -6.15 10.62 -10.52
N SER A 192 -4.98 11.18 -10.82
CA SER A 192 -4.02 11.64 -9.82
C SER A 192 -4.21 13.11 -9.49
N SER A 193 -3.96 13.53 -8.24
CA SER A 193 -3.95 14.97 -7.88
C SER A 193 -2.60 15.64 -8.19
N GLU A 194 -1.50 14.89 -8.23
CA GLU A 194 -0.20 15.36 -8.72
C GLU A 194 0.02 14.93 -10.18
N GLN A 195 0.91 15.65 -10.88
CA GLN A 195 1.28 15.27 -12.24
C GLN A 195 1.99 13.90 -12.27
N GLU A 196 2.81 13.61 -11.27
CA GLU A 196 3.49 12.32 -11.13
C GLU A 196 2.53 11.30 -10.51
N ALA A 197 1.97 10.41 -11.33
CA ALA A 197 0.94 9.45 -10.91
C ALA A 197 1.52 8.07 -10.50
N ILE A 198 2.71 7.74 -11.00
CA ILE A 198 3.40 6.48 -10.72
C ILE A 198 4.80 6.78 -10.21
N GLN A 199 5.12 6.26 -9.04
CA GLN A 199 6.46 6.33 -8.44
C GLN A 199 6.95 4.90 -8.16
N ILE A 200 8.09 4.52 -8.74
CA ILE A 200 8.77 3.27 -8.43
C ILE A 200 10.23 3.60 -8.19
N LEU A 201 10.57 3.78 -6.92
CA LEU A 201 11.85 4.28 -6.44
C LEU A 201 12.57 3.20 -5.67
N CYS A 202 13.50 2.53 -6.34
CA CYS A 202 14.26 1.44 -5.77
C CYS A 202 15.74 1.80 -5.61
N SER A 203 16.37 1.20 -4.60
CA SER A 203 17.79 1.28 -4.32
C SER A 203 18.60 0.67 -5.46
N LYS A 204 19.75 1.26 -5.77
CA LYS A 204 20.64 0.75 -6.81
C LYS A 204 21.23 -0.61 -6.44
N SER A 205 21.51 -0.84 -5.16
CA SER A 205 22.10 -2.11 -4.68
C SER A 205 21.07 -3.21 -4.46
N VAL A 206 19.77 -2.86 -4.33
CA VAL A 206 18.67 -3.83 -4.24
C VAL A 206 17.52 -3.40 -5.17
N PRO A 207 17.72 -3.51 -6.49
CA PRO A 207 16.73 -3.05 -7.46
C PRO A 207 15.44 -3.88 -7.39
N CYS A 208 14.32 -3.27 -7.74
CA CYS A 208 13.04 -3.97 -7.80
C CYS A 208 12.94 -4.79 -9.09
N HIS A 209 12.38 -6.01 -9.00
CA HIS A 209 12.28 -6.92 -10.15
C HIS A 209 10.86 -7.45 -10.35
N GLY A 210 10.50 -7.77 -11.60
CA GLY A 210 9.18 -8.33 -11.90
C GLY A 210 8.05 -7.35 -11.63
N ILE A 211 8.28 -6.05 -11.85
CA ILE A 211 7.20 -5.06 -11.83
C ILE A 211 6.41 -5.21 -13.12
N PHE A 212 5.10 -5.41 -13.02
CA PHE A 212 4.24 -5.60 -14.19
C PHE A 212 3.08 -4.62 -14.19
N LEU A 213 2.96 -3.84 -15.26
CA LEU A 213 1.85 -2.90 -15.47
C LEU A 213 1.00 -3.38 -16.65
N HIS A 214 -0.30 -3.61 -16.42
CA HIS A 214 -1.23 -4.00 -17.47
C HIS A 214 -2.51 -3.18 -17.41
N ASN A 215 -2.88 -2.49 -18.50
CA ASN A 215 -4.09 -1.66 -18.56
C ASN A 215 -4.17 -0.64 -17.40
N VAL A 216 -3.14 0.20 -17.29
CA VAL A 216 -3.11 1.30 -16.32
C VAL A 216 -3.42 2.59 -17.05
N ASP A 217 -4.50 3.29 -16.70
CA ASP A 217 -4.94 4.53 -17.34
C ASP A 217 -5.19 5.62 -16.31
N LEU A 218 -4.14 6.38 -16.01
CA LEU A 218 -4.14 7.47 -15.03
C LEU A 218 -3.95 8.80 -15.72
N SER A 219 -4.85 9.74 -15.43
CA SER A 219 -4.79 11.13 -15.90
C SER A 219 -4.63 12.10 -14.73
N TRP A 220 -4.10 13.30 -15.00
CA TRP A 220 -3.90 14.29 -13.95
C TRP A 220 -5.21 15.05 -13.81
N ALA A 221 -5.72 15.19 -12.59
CA ALA A 221 -7.05 15.76 -12.33
C ALA A 221 -7.21 17.20 -12.86
N ASN A 222 -6.13 17.96 -12.98
CA ASN A 222 -6.15 19.31 -13.54
C ASN A 222 -6.21 19.31 -15.08
N HIS A 223 -5.91 18.18 -15.74
CA HIS A 223 -5.91 17.99 -17.20
C HIS A 223 -5.08 19.00 -18.01
N THR A 224 -4.23 19.81 -17.38
CA THR A 224 -3.40 20.82 -18.04
C THR A 224 -2.12 20.25 -18.66
N ALA A 225 -1.77 19.01 -18.31
CA ALA A 225 -0.66 18.28 -18.90
C ALA A 225 -0.86 16.75 -18.76
N PRO A 226 -0.16 15.93 -19.56
CA PRO A 226 -0.11 14.48 -19.34
C PRO A 226 0.45 14.14 -17.95
N THR A 227 -0.01 13.01 -17.39
CA THR A 227 0.59 12.41 -16.20
C THR A 227 2.01 11.94 -16.49
N LYS A 228 2.80 11.81 -15.42
CA LYS A 228 4.19 11.35 -15.45
C LYS A 228 4.39 10.13 -14.57
N ALA A 229 5.37 9.32 -14.94
CA ALA A 229 5.89 8.24 -14.11
C ALA A 229 7.36 8.50 -13.80
N LYS A 230 7.78 8.17 -12.57
CA LYS A 230 9.17 8.22 -12.14
C LYS A 230 9.63 6.84 -11.73
N ILE A 231 10.63 6.34 -12.44
CA ILE A 231 11.18 4.99 -12.26
C ILE A 231 12.67 5.09 -11.97
N LEU A 232 13.11 4.43 -10.90
CA LEU A 232 14.51 4.39 -10.47
C LEU A 232 14.85 2.95 -10.05
N ASN A 233 15.86 2.36 -10.71
CA ASN A 233 16.40 1.02 -10.43
C ASN A 233 15.33 -0.09 -10.34
N ALA A 234 14.40 -0.10 -11.28
CA ALA A 234 13.35 -1.12 -11.34
C ALA A 234 13.30 -1.78 -12.72
N GLN A 235 13.14 -3.10 -12.70
CA GLN A 235 12.99 -3.94 -13.87
C GLN A 235 11.57 -4.49 -13.93
N GLY A 236 10.99 -4.47 -15.12
CA GLY A 236 9.60 -4.82 -15.30
C GLY A 236 9.18 -4.88 -16.76
N SER A 237 7.91 -5.16 -16.97
CA SER A 237 7.29 -5.22 -18.28
C SER A 237 5.91 -4.54 -18.27
N ILE A 238 5.47 -4.15 -19.47
CA ILE A 238 4.20 -3.51 -19.69
C ILE A 238 3.38 -4.32 -20.70
N ALA A 239 2.07 -4.35 -20.54
CA ALA A 239 1.14 -4.94 -21.51
C ALA A 239 -0.13 -4.11 -21.65
N GLY A 240 -0.72 -4.05 -22.84
CA GLY A 240 -1.92 -3.26 -23.08
C GLY A 240 -1.67 -1.75 -22.95
N THR A 241 -2.68 -0.99 -22.53
CA THR A 241 -2.57 0.47 -22.39
C THR A 241 -1.93 0.86 -21.06
N VAL A 242 -0.85 1.63 -21.08
CA VAL A 242 -0.22 2.18 -19.88
C VAL A 242 -0.02 3.69 -20.03
N LYS A 243 -0.77 4.46 -19.23
CA LYS A 243 -0.71 5.92 -19.07
C LYS A 243 -0.62 6.23 -17.57
N PRO A 244 0.38 7.01 -17.11
CA PRO A 244 1.49 7.60 -17.88
C PRO A 244 2.41 6.56 -18.55
N GLN A 245 3.15 6.98 -19.58
CA GLN A 245 4.13 6.13 -20.23
C GLN A 245 5.25 5.76 -19.25
N VAL A 246 5.55 4.47 -19.15
CA VAL A 246 6.59 3.92 -18.26
C VAL A 246 7.72 3.34 -19.09
N ARG A 247 8.96 3.63 -18.71
CA ARG A 247 10.15 3.00 -19.26
C ARG A 247 10.98 2.39 -18.14
N PHE A 248 10.99 1.07 -18.04
CA PHE A 248 11.97 0.36 -17.23
C PHE A 248 13.31 0.45 -17.95
N ARG A 249 14.32 1.06 -17.32
CA ARG A 249 15.68 1.07 -17.86
C ARG A 249 16.42 -0.16 -17.32
N GLY A 250 17.07 -0.91 -18.20
CA GLY A 250 18.05 -1.93 -17.80
C GLY A 250 19.16 -1.26 -17.00
N LEU A 251 19.64 -1.92 -15.95
CA LEU A 251 20.73 -1.44 -15.09
C LEU A 251 22.07 -1.46 -15.82
#